data_AF-A0A1M5J0X1-F1
#
_entry.id   AF-A0A1M5J0X1-F1
#
_cell.length_a   1.000
_cell.length_b   1.000
_cell.length_c   1.000
_cell.angle_alpha   90.00
_cell.angle_beta   90.00
_cell.angle_gamma   90.00
#
_symmetry.space_group_name_H-M   'P 1'
#
loop_
_entity.id
_entity.type
_entity.pdbx_description
1 polymer ?
#
loop_
_entity_poly.entity_id
_entity_poly.type
_entity_poly.pdbx_seq_one_letter_code
_entity_poly.pdbx_strand_id
1 'polypeptide(L)'
;MPEALLRQAGPVGEAELRGLVRWRVEDVPPESRAGRLLGGLLHAVSAVVTLGADAAGGARRPDWGVPADPAAYLGLGTVRLRLPSSARAEPVAASREGVWAVPPGRPPRELPVRSWRVVGAVPATGSRRPRHADAPWRLEVTDGTATGTLDGAWLALAWIGTLAGWPEPPAGDGS
;
A
#
# COMPACT_ATOMS: atom_id res chain seq x y z
N MET A 1 10.35 -6.53 -32.41
CA MET A 1 11.43 -6.69 -31.42
C MET A 1 11.18 -5.73 -30.26
N PRO A 2 10.59 -6.16 -29.13
CA PRO A 2 10.23 -5.27 -28.04
C PRO A 2 11.21 -5.38 -26.86
N GLU A 3 12.08 -4.38 -26.68
CA GLU A 3 12.95 -4.26 -25.49
C GLU A 3 12.74 -2.94 -24.71
N ALA A 4 11.68 -2.17 -25.02
CA ALA A 4 11.51 -0.82 -24.45
C ALA A 4 10.65 -0.74 -23.16
N LEU A 5 10.03 -1.82 -22.68
CA LEU A 5 9.02 -1.74 -21.61
C LEU A 5 9.51 -2.03 -20.17
N LEU A 6 10.78 -2.38 -19.96
CA LEU A 6 11.26 -2.81 -18.64
C LEU A 6 11.98 -1.73 -17.81
N ARG A 7 12.10 -0.48 -18.27
CA ARG A 7 12.88 0.56 -17.57
C ARG A 7 12.08 1.54 -16.68
N GLN A 8 10.76 1.48 -16.65
CA GLN A 8 9.96 2.41 -15.83
C GLN A 8 9.63 1.90 -14.41
N ALA A 9 9.90 0.62 -14.10
CA ALA A 9 9.63 0.01 -12.79
C ALA A 9 10.72 0.32 -11.72
N GLY A 10 11.27 1.55 -11.75
CA GLY A 10 12.39 1.98 -10.91
C GLY A 10 12.05 3.16 -9.99
N PRO A 11 13.05 3.77 -9.32
CA PRO A 11 12.86 4.95 -8.46
C PRO A 11 12.20 6.15 -9.16
N VAL A 12 12.20 6.16 -10.50
CA VAL A 12 11.50 7.15 -11.32
C VAL A 12 9.98 7.00 -11.19
N GLY A 13 9.44 5.78 -11.21
CA GLY A 13 8.01 5.53 -11.05
C GLY A 13 7.52 5.90 -9.65
N GLU A 14 8.30 5.58 -8.62
CA GLU A 14 8.00 5.99 -7.25
C GLU A 14 8.01 7.52 -7.09
N ALA A 15 9.01 8.22 -7.63
CA ALA A 15 9.08 9.68 -7.58
C ALA A 15 7.91 10.35 -8.33
N GLU A 16 7.51 9.80 -9.48
CA GLU A 16 6.32 10.24 -10.22
C GLU A 16 5.06 10.06 -9.37
N LEU A 17 4.86 8.86 -8.80
CA LEU A 17 3.70 8.57 -7.96
C LEU A 17 3.66 9.46 -6.71
N ARG A 18 4.82 9.72 -6.07
CA ARG A 18 4.97 10.66 -4.96
C ARG A 18 4.55 12.09 -5.35
N GLY A 19 4.83 12.52 -6.57
CA GLY A 19 4.44 13.84 -7.08
C GLY A 19 2.94 13.98 -7.36
N LEU A 20 2.22 12.86 -7.50
CA LEU A 20 0.78 12.83 -7.79
C LEU A 20 -0.09 12.73 -6.54
N VAL A 21 0.46 12.28 -5.41
CA VAL A 21 -0.28 12.19 -4.14
C VAL A 21 -0.25 13.51 -3.38
N ARG A 22 -1.33 13.80 -2.66
CA ARG A 22 -1.44 15.01 -1.82
C ARG A 22 -0.79 14.87 -0.46
N TRP A 23 -0.62 13.65 0.03
CA TRP A 23 -0.03 13.40 1.34
C TRP A 23 1.49 13.46 1.26
N ARG A 24 2.13 13.97 2.31
CA ARG A 24 3.58 14.02 2.39
C ARG A 24 4.17 12.60 2.41
N VAL A 25 5.16 12.36 1.55
CA VAL A 25 5.97 11.13 1.55
C VAL A 25 7.41 11.49 1.87
N GLU A 26 7.94 10.89 2.93
CA GLU A 26 9.30 11.13 3.41
C GLU A 26 10.32 10.26 2.68
N ASP A 27 11.57 10.70 2.70
CA ASP A 27 12.67 9.85 2.25
C ASP A 27 12.96 8.75 3.27
N VAL A 28 13.31 7.58 2.73
CA VAL A 28 13.67 6.40 3.52
C VAL A 28 14.82 6.76 4.46
N PRO A 29 14.70 6.49 5.78
CA PRO A 29 15.78 6.71 6.73
C PRO A 29 17.04 5.94 6.31
N PRO A 30 18.25 6.53 6.43
CA PRO A 30 19.50 5.89 6.03
C PRO A 30 19.74 4.55 6.76
N GLU A 31 19.25 4.41 7.99
CA GLU A 31 19.33 3.20 8.80
C GLU A 31 18.60 2.01 8.12
N SER A 32 17.51 2.27 7.40
CA SER A 32 16.75 1.27 6.65
C SER A 32 17.36 0.90 5.30
N ARG A 33 18.34 1.68 4.79
CA ARG A 33 19.15 1.28 3.62
C ARG A 33 20.23 0.26 4.00
N ALA A 34 20.82 0.37 5.19
CA ALA A 34 21.87 -0.55 5.65
C ALA A 34 21.35 -1.98 5.85
N GLY A 35 20.13 -2.14 6.36
CA GLY A 35 19.48 -3.45 6.49
C GLY A 35 19.24 -4.19 5.16
N ARG A 36 19.12 -3.47 4.03
CA ARG A 36 18.96 -4.08 2.69
C ARG A 36 20.24 -4.71 2.16
N LEU A 37 21.40 -4.20 2.56
CA LEU A 37 22.70 -4.75 2.14
C LEU A 37 23.10 -5.97 2.97
N LEU A 38 22.73 -6.02 4.25
CA LEU A 38 22.98 -7.19 5.11
C LEU A 38 21.94 -8.31 4.93
N GLY A 39 20.66 -7.97 4.69
CA GLY A 39 19.60 -8.97 4.45
C GLY A 39 19.72 -9.74 3.12
N GLY A 40 20.40 -9.16 2.13
CA GLY A 40 20.67 -9.83 0.84
C GLY A 40 21.66 -11.00 0.93
N LEU A 41 22.52 -11.03 1.95
CA LEU A 41 23.51 -12.10 2.14
C LEU A 41 23.02 -13.26 3.02
N LEU A 42 21.98 -13.07 3.84
CA LEU A 42 21.47 -14.10 4.78
C LEU A 42 20.31 -14.95 4.23
N HIS A 43 19.66 -14.55 3.14
CA HIS A 43 18.56 -15.33 2.55
C HIS A 43 19.00 -16.49 1.63
N ALA A 44 20.29 -16.72 1.45
CA ALA A 44 20.78 -17.85 0.64
C ALA A 44 20.70 -19.21 1.37
N VAL A 45 20.40 -19.27 2.68
CA VAL A 45 20.51 -20.54 3.44
C VAL A 45 19.21 -21.03 4.11
N SER A 46 18.12 -20.26 4.19
CA SER A 46 16.93 -20.70 4.94
C SER A 46 15.70 -21.00 4.08
N ALA A 47 15.90 -21.75 3.00
CA ALA A 47 14.83 -22.23 2.13
C ALA A 47 14.53 -23.72 2.37
N VAL A 48 14.18 -24.14 3.59
CA VAL A 48 13.61 -25.48 3.85
C VAL A 48 12.60 -25.43 5.00
N VAL A 49 11.38 -25.95 4.73
CA VAL A 49 10.23 -26.24 5.62
C VAL A 49 9.50 -25.00 6.19
N THR A 50 8.23 -24.69 5.90
CA THR A 50 7.04 -25.57 5.95
C THR A 50 5.95 -25.08 4.98
N LEU A 51 5.40 -26.03 4.23
CA LEU A 51 4.26 -25.87 3.31
C LEU A 51 2.95 -25.72 4.10
N GLY A 52 2.06 -24.81 3.68
CA GLY A 52 0.72 -24.69 4.26
C GLY A 52 -0.13 -23.55 3.71
N ALA A 53 -0.37 -23.53 2.40
CA ALA A 53 -1.59 -23.04 1.72
C ALA A 53 -2.26 -21.67 2.06
N ASP A 54 -1.64 -20.75 2.80
CA ASP A 54 -2.14 -19.38 3.03
C ASP A 54 -1.19 -18.26 2.54
N ALA A 55 -0.11 -18.64 1.86
CA ALA A 55 0.96 -17.72 1.46
C ALA A 55 0.81 -17.10 0.06
N ALA A 56 -0.28 -17.36 -0.68
CA ALA A 56 -0.42 -16.82 -2.04
C ALA A 56 -0.72 -15.29 -2.09
N GLY A 57 -1.01 -14.67 -0.94
CA GLY A 57 -1.15 -13.22 -0.80
C GLY A 57 -0.01 -12.55 0.00
N GLY A 58 1.06 -13.29 0.30
CA GLY A 58 2.19 -12.83 1.12
C GLY A 58 3.28 -12.18 0.29
N ALA A 59 3.54 -10.90 0.55
CA ALA A 59 4.67 -10.12 0.03
C ALA A 59 4.68 -9.82 -1.49
N ARG A 60 3.56 -9.36 -2.06
CA ARG A 60 3.67 -8.61 -3.33
C ARG A 60 4.28 -7.25 -3.03
N ARG A 61 5.55 -7.09 -3.40
CA ARG A 61 6.25 -5.80 -3.29
C ARG A 61 5.58 -4.79 -4.24
N PRO A 62 5.38 -3.54 -3.80
CA PRO A 62 4.99 -2.48 -4.70
C PRO A 62 6.03 -2.30 -5.81
N ASP A 63 5.58 -2.09 -7.04
CA ASP A 63 6.45 -1.76 -8.18
C ASP A 63 6.46 -0.24 -8.47
N TRP A 64 5.50 0.50 -7.92
CA TRP A 64 5.30 1.95 -8.06
C TRP A 64 5.26 2.46 -9.51
N GLY A 65 5.05 1.58 -10.49
CA GLY A 65 4.89 1.97 -11.88
C GLY A 65 3.56 2.66 -12.08
N VAL A 66 3.55 3.81 -12.77
CA VAL A 66 2.31 4.48 -13.15
C VAL A 66 1.89 4.00 -14.54
N PRO A 67 0.78 3.23 -14.67
CA PRO A 67 0.38 2.71 -15.97
C PRO A 67 0.03 3.83 -16.96
N ALA A 68 0.26 3.60 -18.25
CA ALA A 68 -0.15 4.53 -19.30
C ALA A 68 -1.69 4.61 -19.40
N ASP A 69 -2.36 3.47 -19.28
CA ASP A 69 -3.82 3.37 -19.21
C ASP A 69 -4.32 3.84 -17.82
N PRO A 70 -5.15 4.89 -17.74
CA PRO A 70 -5.67 5.39 -16.46
C PRO A 70 -6.58 4.37 -15.73
N ALA A 71 -7.19 3.43 -16.45
CA ALA A 71 -8.04 2.40 -15.89
C ALA A 71 -7.25 1.21 -15.32
N ALA A 72 -5.97 1.06 -15.70
CA ALA A 72 -5.14 -0.04 -15.22
C ALA A 72 -4.77 0.10 -13.74
N TYR A 73 -4.72 -1.03 -13.04
CA TYR A 73 -4.34 -1.05 -11.63
C TYR A 73 -2.86 -0.74 -11.43
N LEU A 74 -2.60 0.10 -10.44
CA LEU A 74 -1.25 0.40 -9.97
C LEU A 74 -0.69 -0.77 -9.15
N GLY A 75 0.61 -1.01 -9.26
CA GLY A 75 1.32 -1.96 -8.41
C GLY A 75 1.58 -1.40 -7.01
N LEU A 76 0.49 -1.19 -6.25
CA LEU A 76 0.52 -0.65 -4.88
C LEU A 76 1.09 -1.63 -3.82
N GLY A 77 1.44 -2.84 -4.23
CA GLY A 77 1.74 -3.95 -3.33
C GLY A 77 0.50 -4.42 -2.57
N THR A 78 0.70 -4.96 -1.36
CA THR A 78 -0.40 -5.46 -0.54
C THR A 78 -1.14 -4.31 0.16
N VAL A 79 -2.39 -4.08 -0.23
CA VAL A 79 -3.36 -3.25 0.50
C VAL A 79 -4.55 -4.12 0.91
N ARG A 80 -5.00 -4.00 2.17
CA ARG A 80 -6.08 -4.83 2.72
C ARG A 80 -7.12 -3.97 3.42
N LEU A 81 -8.39 -4.20 3.08
CA LEU A 81 -9.54 -3.59 3.73
C LEU A 81 -10.22 -4.60 4.65
N ARG A 82 -10.61 -4.15 5.84
CA ARG A 82 -11.50 -4.89 6.75
C ARG A 82 -12.61 -3.96 7.22
N LEU A 83 -13.76 -3.99 6.54
CA LEU A 83 -14.91 -3.14 6.86
C LEU A 83 -16.21 -3.96 6.74
N PRO A 84 -17.00 -4.13 7.81
CA PRO A 84 -16.69 -3.75 9.21
C PRO A 84 -15.43 -4.43 9.76
N SER A 85 -14.92 -3.98 10.91
CA SER A 85 -13.69 -4.50 11.54
C SER A 85 -13.72 -6.00 11.89
N SER A 86 -14.91 -6.61 11.96
CA SER A 86 -15.11 -8.06 12.13
C SER A 86 -15.09 -8.86 10.83
N ALA A 87 -15.12 -8.20 9.67
CA ALA A 87 -15.13 -8.86 8.38
C ALA A 87 -13.79 -9.55 8.06
N ARG A 88 -13.79 -10.41 7.04
CA ARG A 88 -12.54 -10.93 6.47
C ARG A 88 -11.83 -9.80 5.72
N ALA A 89 -10.50 -9.77 5.82
CA ALA A 89 -9.71 -8.82 5.04
C ALA A 89 -9.84 -9.10 3.53
N GLU A 90 -10.17 -8.08 2.75
CA GLU A 90 -10.25 -8.12 1.29
C GLU A 90 -9.05 -7.37 0.68
N PRO A 91 -8.37 -7.92 -0.34
CA PRO A 91 -7.34 -7.19 -1.06
C PRO A 91 -7.93 -5.98 -1.78
N VAL A 92 -7.18 -4.88 -1.81
CA VAL A 92 -7.58 -3.63 -2.49
C VAL A 92 -6.62 -3.33 -3.62
N ALA A 93 -7.18 -2.94 -4.76
CA ALA A 93 -6.47 -2.37 -5.90
C ALA A 93 -6.98 -0.96 -6.18
N ALA A 94 -6.15 -0.13 -6.80
CA ALA A 94 -6.56 1.19 -7.27
C ALA A 94 -5.97 1.47 -8.65
N SER A 95 -6.66 2.30 -9.42
CA SER A 95 -6.20 2.89 -10.68
C SER A 95 -6.10 4.41 -10.50
N ARG A 96 -6.01 5.18 -11.58
CA ARG A 96 -6.16 6.66 -11.51
C ARG A 96 -7.62 7.10 -11.36
N GLU A 97 -8.57 6.19 -11.59
CA GLU A 97 -9.99 6.52 -11.66
C GLU A 97 -10.78 6.05 -10.44
N GLY A 98 -10.33 4.99 -9.78
CA GLY A 98 -11.08 4.38 -8.69
C GLY A 98 -10.29 3.43 -7.81
N VAL A 99 -11.03 2.81 -6.87
CA VAL A 99 -10.51 1.86 -5.89
C VAL A 99 -11.48 0.68 -5.80
N TRP A 100 -10.96 -0.54 -5.79
CA TRP A 100 -11.75 -1.77 -5.81
C TRP A 100 -11.28 -2.76 -4.76
N ALA A 101 -12.23 -3.45 -4.13
CA ALA A 101 -11.94 -4.72 -3.46
C ALA A 101 -11.85 -5.82 -4.52
N VAL A 102 -10.77 -6.60 -4.46
CA VAL A 102 -10.47 -7.69 -5.41
C VAL A 102 -10.32 -9.04 -4.67
N PRO A 103 -11.39 -9.53 -4.02
CA PRO A 103 -11.33 -10.81 -3.33
C PRO A 103 -11.15 -11.98 -4.31
N PRO A 104 -10.43 -13.04 -3.92
CA PRO A 104 -10.23 -14.22 -4.78
C PRO A 104 -11.56 -14.91 -5.09
N GLY A 105 -11.75 -15.32 -6.34
CA GLY A 105 -12.93 -16.08 -6.79
C GLY A 105 -14.22 -15.26 -6.90
N ARG A 106 -14.15 -13.93 -6.79
CA ARG A 106 -15.30 -13.02 -6.94
C ARG A 106 -14.92 -11.85 -7.85
N PRO A 107 -15.88 -11.24 -8.57
CA PRO A 107 -15.61 -10.07 -9.39
C PRO A 107 -15.16 -8.88 -8.51
N PRO A 108 -14.28 -7.99 -9.05
CA PRO A 108 -13.94 -6.74 -8.38
C PRO A 108 -15.18 -5.92 -8.03
N ARG A 109 -15.19 -5.35 -6.83
CA ARG A 109 -16.26 -4.47 -6.34
C ARG A 109 -15.69 -3.08 -6.09
N GLU A 110 -16.24 -2.08 -6.74
CA GLU A 110 -15.85 -0.68 -6.50
C GLU A 110 -16.13 -0.28 -5.05
N LEU A 111 -15.18 0.44 -4.46
CA LEU A 111 -15.26 0.95 -3.10
C LEU A 111 -15.61 2.44 -3.13
N PRO A 112 -16.69 2.88 -2.47
CA PRO A 112 -17.10 4.28 -2.45
C PRO A 112 -16.23 5.11 -1.47
N VAL A 113 -14.90 5.08 -1.66
CA VAL A 113 -13.94 5.68 -0.72
C VAL A 113 -14.14 7.18 -0.48
N ARG A 114 -14.77 7.89 -1.43
CA ARG A 114 -15.13 9.32 -1.30
C ARG A 114 -16.21 9.59 -0.26
N SER A 115 -17.08 8.62 0.04
CA SER A 115 -18.09 8.77 1.09
C SER A 115 -17.57 8.34 2.47
N TRP A 116 -16.40 7.71 2.52
CA TRP A 116 -15.77 7.27 3.76
C TRP A 116 -14.96 8.37 4.42
N ARG A 117 -14.64 8.18 5.70
CA ARG A 117 -13.77 9.07 6.48
C ARG A 117 -12.68 8.28 7.16
N VAL A 118 -11.49 8.86 7.22
CA VAL A 118 -10.40 8.38 8.09
C VAL A 118 -10.65 8.94 9.50
N VAL A 119 -10.78 8.06 10.48
CA VAL A 119 -11.03 8.41 11.90
C VAL A 119 -9.83 8.13 12.79
N GLY A 120 -8.85 7.37 12.30
CA GLY A 120 -7.60 7.10 12.97
C GLY A 120 -6.51 6.72 11.98
N ALA A 121 -5.25 6.94 12.33
CA ALA A 121 -4.11 6.51 11.52
C ALA A 121 -2.92 6.21 12.42
N VAL A 122 -2.36 5.01 12.30
CA VAL A 122 -1.23 4.56 13.10
C VAL A 122 -0.16 3.96 12.21
N PRO A 123 1.12 4.34 12.37
CA PRO A 123 2.21 3.62 11.74
C PRO A 123 2.34 2.25 12.38
N ALA A 124 2.61 1.21 11.59
CA ALA A 124 2.81 -0.15 12.12
C ALA A 124 4.23 -0.37 12.68
N THR A 125 5.10 0.64 12.59
CA THR A 125 6.47 0.62 13.12
C THR A 125 6.75 1.87 13.95
N GLY A 126 7.56 1.75 15.00
CA GLY A 126 8.05 2.91 15.78
C GLY A 126 9.17 3.71 15.10
N SER A 127 9.19 3.77 13.77
CA SER A 127 10.20 4.53 13.02
C SER A 127 10.05 6.04 13.31
N ARG A 128 11.18 6.75 13.43
CA ARG A 128 11.21 8.23 13.53
C ARG A 128 10.78 8.92 12.24
N ARG A 129 10.79 8.19 11.12
CA ARG A 129 10.31 8.64 9.80
C ARG A 129 9.30 7.64 9.28
N PRO A 130 8.08 7.63 9.83
CA PRO A 130 7.12 6.60 9.50
C PRO A 130 6.50 6.82 8.12
N ARG A 131 6.70 7.96 7.44
CA ARG A 131 5.97 8.28 6.20
C ARG A 131 6.76 8.05 4.92
N HIS A 132 7.74 7.16 4.93
CA HIS A 132 8.40 6.77 3.68
C HIS A 132 7.52 5.84 2.85
N ALA A 133 7.72 5.78 1.52
CA ALA A 133 6.78 5.13 0.60
C ALA A 133 6.35 3.70 0.99
N ASP A 134 7.32 2.85 1.32
CA ASP A 134 7.09 1.44 1.71
C ASP A 134 6.67 1.26 3.18
N ALA A 135 6.57 2.32 3.99
CA ALA A 135 6.31 2.19 5.41
C ALA A 135 4.91 1.63 5.66
N PRO A 136 4.75 0.58 6.48
CA PRO A 136 3.43 0.02 6.73
C PRO A 136 2.64 0.93 7.68
N TRP A 137 1.39 1.21 7.31
CA TRP A 137 0.42 1.97 8.09
C TRP A 137 -0.93 1.26 8.13
N ARG A 138 -1.68 1.59 9.18
CA ARG A 138 -3.09 1.25 9.31
C ARG A 138 -3.90 2.54 9.43
N LEU A 139 -4.88 2.69 8.56
CA LEU A 139 -5.93 3.70 8.70
C LEU A 139 -7.16 3.04 9.31
N GLU A 140 -7.76 3.68 10.29
CA GLU A 140 -9.13 3.36 10.70
C GLU A 140 -10.07 4.21 9.84
N VAL A 141 -11.01 3.54 9.18
CA VAL A 141 -11.96 4.16 8.25
C VAL A 141 -13.39 3.85 8.66
N THR A 142 -14.31 4.75 8.34
CA THR A 142 -15.74 4.53 8.50
C THR A 142 -16.51 4.93 7.25
N ASP A 143 -17.54 4.17 6.91
CA ASP A 143 -18.53 4.51 5.88
C ASP A 143 -19.76 5.24 6.43
N GLY A 144 -19.73 5.61 7.71
CA GLY A 144 -20.85 6.21 8.45
C GLY A 144 -21.76 5.20 9.13
N THR A 145 -21.67 3.91 8.80
CA THR A 145 -22.46 2.83 9.41
C THR A 145 -21.61 1.88 10.24
N ALA A 146 -20.39 1.62 9.80
CA ALA A 146 -19.43 0.78 10.49
C ALA A 146 -18.03 1.39 10.46
N THR A 147 -17.17 0.92 11.36
CA THR A 147 -15.73 1.21 11.34
C THR A 147 -14.95 -0.04 10.93
N GLY A 148 -13.78 0.20 10.36
CA GLY A 148 -12.92 -0.83 9.79
C GLY A 148 -11.50 -0.33 9.61
N THR A 149 -10.64 -1.17 9.02
CA THR A 149 -9.24 -0.83 8.78
C THR A 149 -8.87 -0.91 7.31
N LEU A 150 -7.97 -0.02 6.88
CA LEU A 150 -7.26 -0.10 5.61
C LEU A 150 -5.76 -0.13 5.91
N ASP A 151 -5.15 -1.29 5.67
CA ASP A 151 -3.73 -1.56 5.95
C ASP A 151 -2.94 -1.58 4.64
N GLY A 152 -1.77 -0.93 4.61
CA GLY A 152 -0.93 -0.89 3.41
C GLY A 152 0.34 -0.06 3.56
N ALA A 153 1.15 0.00 2.51
CA ALA A 153 2.27 0.91 2.43
C ALA A 153 1.80 2.37 2.39
N TRP A 154 2.54 3.29 3.00
CA TRP A 154 2.14 4.69 3.13
C TRP A 154 1.84 5.34 1.78
N LEU A 155 2.66 5.10 0.75
CA LEU A 155 2.41 5.67 -0.58
C LEU A 155 1.14 5.10 -1.23
N ALA A 156 0.84 3.81 -1.01
CA ALA A 156 -0.40 3.21 -1.49
C ALA A 156 -1.64 3.81 -0.80
N LEU A 157 -1.56 4.04 0.51
CA LEU A 157 -2.62 4.67 1.27
C LEU A 157 -2.79 6.15 0.91
N ALA A 158 -1.69 6.86 0.67
CA ALA A 158 -1.67 8.24 0.18
C ALA A 158 -2.32 8.38 -1.19
N TRP A 159 -2.11 7.40 -2.08
CA TRP A 159 -2.78 7.34 -3.37
C TRP A 159 -4.30 7.22 -3.20
N ILE A 160 -4.75 6.23 -2.42
CA ILE A 160 -6.18 6.02 -2.14
C ILE A 160 -6.78 7.26 -1.47
N GLY A 161 -6.10 7.84 -0.49
CA GLY A 161 -6.53 9.07 0.19
C GLY A 161 -6.65 10.26 -0.75
N THR A 162 -5.74 10.38 -1.73
CA THR A 162 -5.82 11.42 -2.76
C THR A 162 -7.05 11.27 -3.65
N LEU A 163 -7.35 10.04 -4.11
CA LEU A 163 -8.55 9.75 -4.91
C LEU A 163 -9.85 9.94 -4.12
N ALA A 164 -9.80 9.62 -2.82
CA ALA A 164 -10.93 9.76 -1.92
C ALA A 164 -11.15 11.20 -1.44
N GLY A 165 -10.18 12.09 -1.64
CA GLY A 165 -10.22 13.46 -1.12
C GLY A 165 -10.03 13.55 0.39
N TRP A 166 -9.44 12.53 1.01
CA TRP A 166 -9.19 12.51 2.45
C TRP A 166 -8.07 13.48 2.83
N PRO A 167 -8.19 14.17 3.97
CA PRO A 167 -7.07 14.94 4.52
C PRO A 167 -5.91 14.01 4.85
N GLU A 168 -4.68 14.53 4.80
CA GLU A 168 -3.53 13.79 5.30
C GLU A 168 -3.71 13.54 6.80
N PRO A 169 -3.61 12.28 7.27
CA PRO A 169 -3.70 11.99 8.70
C PRO A 169 -2.60 12.72 9.49
N PRO A 170 -2.80 13.05 10.77
CA PRO A 170 -1.73 13.60 11.60
C PRO A 170 -0.59 12.58 11.74
N ALA A 171 0.62 13.03 12.07
CA ALA A 171 1.69 12.11 12.40
C ALA A 171 1.26 11.46 13.70
N GLY A 172 0.93 10.16 13.67
CA GLY A 172 0.49 9.47 14.87
C GLY A 172 1.62 9.55 15.88
N ASP A 173 1.43 10.31 16.94
CA ASP A 173 2.28 10.25 18.12
C ASP A 173 2.02 8.87 18.72
N GLY A 174 2.95 7.95 18.52
CA GLY A 174 2.91 6.64 19.17
C GLY A 174 2.81 6.86 20.67
N SER A 175 1.59 6.70 21.20
CA SER A 175 1.29 6.67 22.63
C SER A 175 1.23 5.23 23.09
#